data_AF-A0A7U6QQS4-F1
#
_entry.id   AF-A0A7U6QQS4-F1
#
_cell.length_a   1.000
_cell.length_b   1.000
_cell.length_c   1.000
_cell.angle_alpha   90.00
_cell.angle_beta   90.00
_cell.angle_gamma   90.00
#
_symmetry.space_group_name_H-M   'P 1'
#
loop_
_entity.id
_entity.type
_entity.pdbx_description
1 polymer ?
#
loop_
_entity_poly.entity_id
_entity_poly.type
_entity_poly.pdbx_seq_one_letter_code
_entity_poly.pdbx_strand_id
1 'polypeptide(L)'
;MRQTNSASKNNAPRNNKLKPSSHLIMNGSVRVRVIRTLLAIQNGHSLSSVLDPLLNSLHDGDKGFAHALLLTTLRQWHALARLLDTLADNPIDEVEVRTTIQVGLVQLLYLEVADHAAIHETVEAAKRLSLPMQLV
;
A
#
# COMPACT_ATOMS: atom_id res chain seq x y z
N MET A 1 43.33 -13.82 45.21
CA MET A 1 42.76 -12.46 45.13
C MET A 1 42.23 -12.21 43.71
N ARG A 2 41.03 -11.61 43.63
CA ARG A 2 40.25 -11.12 42.47
C ARG A 2 39.35 -12.11 41.69
N GLN A 3 38.05 -11.84 41.84
CA GLN A 3 36.89 -12.30 41.07
C GLN A 3 36.75 -11.50 39.75
N THR A 4 36.05 -12.06 38.75
CA THR A 4 34.90 -11.44 38.01
C THR A 4 34.18 -12.56 37.22
N ASN A 5 32.97 -12.99 37.62
CA ASN A 5 31.65 -12.67 37.02
C ASN A 5 31.62 -12.72 35.47
N SER A 6 31.00 -13.71 34.82
CA SER A 6 29.54 -13.97 34.61
C SER A 6 28.95 -13.27 33.37
N ALA A 7 28.55 -14.05 32.36
CA ALA A 7 27.52 -13.71 31.38
C ALA A 7 27.01 -14.99 30.67
N SER A 8 25.96 -15.57 31.24
CA SER A 8 25.02 -16.46 30.56
C SER A 8 23.89 -15.63 29.97
N LYS A 9 23.21 -16.16 28.94
CA LYS A 9 21.94 -15.75 28.28
C LYS A 9 22.14 -15.01 26.95
N ASN A 10 21.42 -15.26 25.86
CA ASN A 10 20.28 -16.14 25.56
C ASN A 10 20.16 -16.19 24.01
N ASN A 11 20.24 -17.36 23.39
CA ASN A 11 19.76 -17.54 22.02
C ASN A 11 18.23 -17.68 22.04
N ALA A 12 17.52 -16.56 21.94
CA ALA A 12 16.08 -16.59 21.74
C ALA A 12 15.77 -17.04 20.30
N PRO A 13 14.82 -17.96 20.08
CA PRO A 13 14.38 -18.29 18.73
C PRO A 13 13.68 -17.07 18.12
N ARG A 14 14.09 -16.66 16.91
CA ARG A 14 13.37 -15.68 16.09
C ARG A 14 11.98 -16.23 15.78
N ASN A 15 11.02 -15.88 16.60
CA ASN A 15 9.63 -16.25 16.42
C ASN A 15 9.04 -15.41 15.28
N ASN A 16 9.21 -15.86 14.04
CA ASN A 16 8.49 -15.32 12.89
C ASN A 16 7.05 -15.85 12.89
N LYS A 17 6.28 -15.53 13.95
CA LYS A 17 4.82 -15.61 13.88
C LYS A 17 4.40 -14.52 12.90
N LEU A 18 4.20 -14.92 11.64
CA LEU A 18 3.39 -14.19 10.69
C LEU A 18 2.10 -13.81 11.43
N LYS A 19 2.01 -12.55 11.87
CA LYS A 19 0.72 -12.02 12.32
C LYS A 19 -0.19 -12.19 11.11
N PRO A 20 -1.24 -13.02 11.21
CA PRO A 20 -2.15 -13.15 10.09
C PRO A 20 -2.67 -11.74 9.79
N SER A 21 -2.67 -11.37 8.51
CA SER A 21 -3.24 -10.12 7.99
C SER A 21 -4.77 -10.06 8.16
N SER A 22 -5.30 -10.72 9.18
CA SER A 22 -6.71 -11.04 9.46
C SER A 22 -7.55 -9.83 9.86
N HIS A 23 -7.00 -8.62 9.82
CA HIS A 23 -7.74 -7.38 10.07
C HIS A 23 -7.72 -6.39 8.89
N LEU A 24 -7.18 -6.76 7.72
CA LEU A 24 -7.30 -5.91 6.54
C LEU A 24 -8.73 -5.96 6.00
N ILE A 25 -9.41 -4.83 6.04
CA ILE A 25 -10.75 -4.68 5.48
C ILE A 25 -10.63 -4.73 3.95
N MET A 26 -10.99 -5.83 3.30
CA MET A 26 -10.87 -6.01 1.83
C MET A 26 -12.19 -5.79 1.09
N ASN A 27 -12.88 -4.69 1.40
CA ASN A 27 -14.16 -4.31 0.79
C ASN A 27 -14.01 -3.09 -0.13
N GLY A 28 -14.72 -3.05 -1.25
CA GLY A 28 -14.69 -1.96 -2.22
C GLY A 28 -14.12 -2.38 -3.59
N SER A 29 -13.85 -1.41 -4.45
CA SER A 29 -13.25 -1.61 -5.76
C SER A 29 -11.83 -2.17 -5.67
N VAL A 30 -11.29 -2.64 -6.80
CA VAL A 30 -9.90 -3.11 -6.87
C VAL A 30 -8.92 -2.06 -6.33
N ARG A 31 -9.13 -0.79 -6.69
CA ARG A 31 -8.27 0.34 -6.27
C ARG A 31 -8.30 0.51 -4.76
N VAL A 32 -9.49 0.50 -4.14
CA VAL A 32 -9.66 0.58 -2.68
C VAL A 32 -8.87 -0.50 -1.97
N ARG A 33 -8.94 -1.74 -2.45
CA ARG A 33 -8.25 -2.88 -1.82
C ARG A 33 -6.75 -2.79 -2.00
N VAL A 34 -6.27 -2.41 -3.19
CA VAL A 34 -4.85 -2.17 -3.45
C VAL A 34 -4.30 -1.05 -2.57
N ILE A 35 -5.02 0.07 -2.42
CA ILE A 35 -4.61 1.18 -1.55
C ILE A 35 -4.49 0.71 -0.10
N ARG A 36 -5.47 -0.05 0.42
CA ARG A 36 -5.38 -0.61 1.78
C ARG A 36 -4.20 -1.56 1.94
N THR A 37 -3.90 -2.36 0.93
CA THR A 37 -2.70 -3.23 0.93
C THR A 37 -1.42 -2.41 0.95
N LEU A 38 -1.33 -1.34 0.16
CA LEU A 38 -0.18 -0.43 0.17
C LEU A 38 0.00 0.26 1.52
N LEU A 39 -1.08 0.70 2.15
CA LEU A 39 -1.05 1.28 3.50
C LEU A 39 -0.59 0.25 4.55
N ALA A 40 -1.03 -1.01 4.43
CA ALA A 40 -0.54 -2.07 5.31
C ALA A 40 0.98 -2.27 5.18
N ILE A 41 1.50 -2.25 3.94
CA ILE A 41 2.93 -2.39 3.68
C ILE A 41 3.72 -1.22 4.28
N GLN A 42 3.22 0.00 4.13
CA GLN A 42 3.82 1.19 4.77
C GLN A 42 3.81 1.09 6.30
N ASN A 43 2.80 0.43 6.88
CA ASN A 43 2.74 0.11 8.31
C ASN A 43 3.60 -1.10 8.73
N GLY A 44 4.47 -1.61 7.86
CA GLY A 44 5.47 -2.64 8.17
C GLY A 44 5.02 -4.08 7.88
N HIS A 45 3.87 -4.29 7.24
CA HIS A 45 3.51 -5.61 6.75
C HIS A 45 4.36 -6.00 5.52
N SER A 46 4.77 -7.27 5.43
CA SER A 46 5.50 -7.73 4.24
C SER A 46 4.54 -7.91 3.06
N LEU A 47 5.03 -7.72 1.84
CA LEU A 47 4.26 -8.01 0.62
C LEU A 47 3.71 -9.45 0.64
N SER A 48 4.55 -10.41 1.06
CA SER A 48 4.16 -11.82 1.15
C SER A 48 3.01 -12.08 2.12
N SER A 49 2.84 -11.28 3.18
CA SER A 49 1.75 -11.48 4.14
C SER A 49 0.42 -10.89 3.66
N VAL A 50 0.44 -9.96 2.71
CA VAL A 50 -0.76 -9.20 2.28
C VAL A 50 -1.19 -9.48 0.84
N LEU A 51 -0.33 -10.09 0.03
CA LEU A 51 -0.61 -10.38 -1.38
C LEU A 51 -1.74 -11.41 -1.54
N ASP A 52 -1.62 -12.58 -0.90
CA ASP A 52 -2.67 -13.62 -0.99
C ASP A 52 -4.02 -13.14 -0.44
N PRO A 53 -4.10 -12.45 0.73
CA PRO A 53 -5.34 -11.83 1.19
C PRO A 53 -5.97 -10.87 0.18
N LEU A 54 -5.16 -10.03 -0.50
CA LEU A 54 -5.65 -9.14 -1.54
C LEU A 54 -6.25 -9.93 -2.71
N LEU A 55 -5.48 -10.85 -3.28
CA LEU A 55 -5.91 -11.59 -4.47
C LEU A 55 -7.13 -12.47 -4.18
N ASN A 56 -7.15 -13.16 -3.04
CA ASN A 56 -8.27 -14.02 -2.65
C ASN A 56 -9.55 -13.24 -2.34
N SER A 57 -9.46 -11.94 -2.09
CA SER A 57 -10.66 -11.11 -1.93
C SER A 57 -11.36 -10.81 -3.27
N LEU A 58 -10.63 -10.88 -4.39
CA LEU A 58 -11.08 -10.43 -5.71
C LEU A 58 -11.62 -11.58 -6.57
N HIS A 59 -12.52 -11.25 -7.50
CA HIS A 59 -12.89 -12.17 -8.57
C HIS A 59 -11.71 -12.39 -9.53
N ASP A 60 -11.66 -13.53 -10.21
CA ASP A 60 -10.51 -13.93 -11.02
C ASP A 60 -10.12 -12.91 -12.10
N GLY A 61 -11.11 -12.25 -12.73
CA GLY A 61 -10.87 -11.21 -13.73
C GLY A 61 -10.14 -9.96 -13.19
N ASP A 62 -10.28 -9.67 -11.90
CA ASP A 62 -9.69 -8.49 -11.27
C ASP A 62 -8.29 -8.74 -10.72
N LYS A 63 -7.92 -10.01 -10.49
CA LYS A 63 -6.65 -10.38 -9.84
C LYS A 63 -5.44 -9.91 -10.64
N GLY A 64 -5.48 -10.06 -11.97
CA GLY A 64 -4.39 -9.63 -12.85
C GLY A 64 -4.16 -8.12 -12.74
N PHE A 65 -5.22 -7.33 -12.83
CA PHE A 65 -5.16 -5.88 -12.71
C PHE A 65 -4.70 -5.45 -11.31
N ALA A 66 -5.25 -6.04 -10.25
CA ALA A 66 -4.84 -5.73 -8.87
C ALA A 66 -3.36 -6.02 -8.61
N HIS A 67 -2.86 -7.13 -9.13
CA HIS A 67 -1.46 -7.53 -9.00
C HIS A 67 -0.54 -6.55 -9.75
N ALA A 68 -0.89 -6.22 -11.00
CA ALA A 68 -0.15 -5.24 -11.80
C ALA A 68 -0.13 -3.86 -11.11
N LEU A 69 -1.28 -3.39 -10.61
CA LEU A 69 -1.40 -2.12 -9.92
C LEU A 69 -0.57 -2.07 -8.64
N LEU A 70 -0.69 -3.08 -7.77
CA LEU A 70 0.08 -3.18 -6.53
C LEU A 70 1.59 -3.20 -6.81
N LEU A 71 2.05 -4.13 -7.64
CA LEU A 71 3.49 -4.33 -7.86
C LEU A 71 4.12 -3.16 -8.61
N THR A 72 3.42 -2.56 -9.56
CA THR A 72 3.92 -1.39 -10.30
C THR A 72 4.02 -0.18 -9.37
N THR A 73 3.03 0.02 -8.49
CA THR A 73 3.09 1.10 -7.49
C THR A 73 4.28 0.94 -6.55
N LEU A 74 4.50 -0.27 -6.02
CA LEU A 74 5.66 -0.54 -5.16
C LEU A 74 6.99 -0.37 -5.90
N ARG A 75 7.08 -0.85 -7.14
CA ARG A 75 8.29 -0.72 -7.97
C ARG A 75 8.65 0.73 -8.24
N GLN A 76 7.64 1.57 -8.48
CA GLN A 76 7.82 2.98 -8.83
C GLN A 76 7.67 3.93 -7.63
N TRP A 77 7.65 3.41 -6.40
CA TRP A 77 7.30 4.16 -5.18
C TRP A 77 8.05 5.50 -5.06
N HIS A 78 9.37 5.47 -5.16
CA HIS A 78 10.20 6.67 -5.01
C HIS A 78 10.03 7.66 -6.17
N ALA A 79 9.89 7.16 -7.40
CA ALA A 79 9.66 8.00 -8.57
C ALA A 79 8.29 8.70 -8.49
N LEU A 80 7.25 7.97 -8.10
CA LEU A 80 5.91 8.50 -7.90
C LEU A 80 5.86 9.50 -6.74
N ALA A 81 6.57 9.23 -5.63
CA ALA A 81 6.66 10.16 -4.50
C ALA A 81 7.30 11.50 -4.92
N ARG A 82 8.40 11.45 -5.69
CA ARG A 82 9.06 12.65 -6.22
C ARG A 82 8.19 13.40 -7.22
N LEU A 83 7.53 12.67 -8.13
CA LEU A 83 6.61 13.26 -9.08
C LEU A 83 5.46 13.97 -8.36
N LEU A 84 4.87 13.32 -7.35
CA LEU A 84 3.82 13.92 -6.53
C LEU A 84 4.29 15.22 -5.86
N ASP A 85 5.48 15.21 -5.27
CA ASP A 85 6.05 16.42 -4.63
C ASP A 85 6.25 17.57 -5.62
N THR A 86 6.45 17.28 -6.92
CA THR A 86 6.62 18.30 -7.96
C THR A 86 5.30 18.81 -8.54
N LEU A 87 4.23 18.02 -8.43
CA LEU A 87 2.90 18.34 -8.97
C LEU A 87 2.00 19.06 -7.97
N ALA A 88 2.24 18.87 -6.67
CA ALA A 88 1.44 19.48 -5.62
C ALA A 88 1.99 20.88 -5.26
N ASP A 89 1.12 21.89 -5.27
CA ASP A 89 1.48 23.26 -4.85
C ASP A 89 1.82 23.34 -3.35
N ASN A 90 1.24 22.45 -2.55
CA ASN A 90 1.46 22.34 -1.12
C ASN A 90 1.86 20.90 -0.75
N PRO A 91 2.67 20.70 0.30
CA PRO A 91 2.95 19.36 0.80
C PRO A 91 1.65 18.66 1.21
N ILE A 92 1.51 17.40 0.77
CA ILE A 92 0.43 16.51 1.20
C ILE A 92 1.03 15.60 2.27
N ASP A 93 0.58 15.73 3.51
CA ASP A 93 1.11 14.99 4.67
C ASP A 93 0.32 13.69 4.92
N GLU A 94 -0.93 13.62 4.48
CA GLU A 94 -1.80 12.47 4.66
C GLU A 94 -1.33 11.30 3.79
N VAL A 95 -0.76 10.27 4.43
CA VAL A 95 -0.22 9.09 3.74
C VAL A 95 -1.24 8.40 2.85
N GLU A 96 -2.51 8.38 3.25
CA GLU A 96 -3.59 7.77 2.49
C GLU A 96 -3.94 8.57 1.23
N VAL A 97 -3.90 9.91 1.30
CA VAL A 97 -4.10 10.79 0.14
C VAL A 97 -2.95 10.59 -0.84
N ARG A 98 -1.71 10.65 -0.35
CA ARG A 98 -0.51 10.40 -1.17
C ARG A 98 -0.57 9.04 -1.86
N THR A 99 -0.86 7.98 -1.11
CA THR A 99 -0.94 6.61 -1.64
C THR A 99 -2.02 6.49 -2.70
N THR A 100 -3.17 7.13 -2.49
CA THR A 100 -4.28 7.12 -3.46
C THR A 100 -3.88 7.84 -4.76
N ILE A 101 -3.21 8.98 -4.67
CA ILE A 101 -2.73 9.71 -5.85
C ILE A 101 -1.67 8.87 -6.59
N GLN A 102 -0.74 8.24 -5.88
CA GLN A 102 0.27 7.36 -6.50
C GLN A 102 -0.38 6.19 -7.25
N VAL A 103 -1.46 5.61 -6.73
CA VAL A 103 -2.25 4.58 -7.42
C VAL A 103 -2.94 5.14 -8.68
N GLY A 104 -3.44 6.37 -8.63
CA GLY A 104 -3.95 7.08 -9.81
C GLY A 104 -2.88 7.29 -10.88
N LEU A 105 -1.72 7.83 -10.47
CA LEU A 105 -0.57 8.05 -11.35
C LEU A 105 -0.09 6.76 -12.01
N VAL A 106 -0.08 5.63 -11.29
CA VAL A 106 0.32 4.34 -11.88
C VAL A 106 -0.60 3.91 -13.00
N GLN A 107 -1.91 4.10 -12.83
CA GLN A 107 -2.89 3.77 -13.85
C GLN A 107 -2.66 4.57 -15.13
N LEU A 108 -2.41 5.88 -14.99
CA LEU A 108 -2.19 6.81 -16.11
C LEU A 108 -0.84 6.60 -16.80
N LEU A 109 0.22 6.38 -16.02
CA LEU A 109 1.59 6.38 -16.55
C LEU A 109 2.08 5.01 -17.01
N TYR A 110 1.52 3.91 -16.48
CA TYR A 110 2.09 2.57 -16.68
C TYR A 110 1.11 1.49 -17.11
N LEU A 111 -0.20 1.63 -16.85
CA LEU A 111 -1.16 0.53 -17.04
C LEU A 111 -2.16 0.75 -18.17
N GLU A 112 -2.01 1.80 -18.97
CA GLU A 112 -2.86 2.11 -20.12
C GLU A 112 -4.37 2.10 -19.79
N VAL A 113 -4.72 2.42 -18.53
CA VAL A 113 -6.11 2.58 -18.13
C VAL A 113 -6.61 3.89 -18.74
N ALA A 114 -7.75 3.85 -19.43
CA ALA A 114 -8.33 5.06 -20.03
C ALA A 114 -8.43 6.20 -19.00
N ASP A 115 -7.92 7.39 -19.36
CA ASP A 115 -7.72 8.51 -18.43
C ASP A 115 -8.97 8.83 -17.59
N HIS A 116 -10.13 8.90 -18.26
CA HIS A 116 -11.41 9.19 -17.60
C HIS A 116 -11.78 8.13 -16.55
N ALA A 117 -11.50 6.85 -16.83
CA ALA A 117 -11.78 5.77 -15.90
C ALA A 117 -10.77 5.75 -14.75
N ALA A 118 -9.48 5.96 -15.03
CA ALA A 118 -8.43 6.02 -14.02
C ALA A 118 -8.70 7.13 -13.00
N ILE A 119 -9.05 8.32 -13.46
CA ILE A 119 -9.36 9.47 -12.59
C ILE A 119 -10.65 9.19 -11.80
N HIS A 120 -11.74 8.83 -12.49
CA HIS A 120 -13.03 8.62 -11.85
C HIS A 120 -12.97 7.56 -10.75
N GLU A 121 -12.44 6.37 -11.06
CA GLU A 121 -12.34 5.27 -10.11
C GLU A 121 -11.42 5.58 -8.93
N THR A 122 -10.36 6.36 -9.15
CA THR A 122 -9.43 6.74 -8.08
C THR A 122 -10.04 7.78 -7.15
N VAL A 123 -10.82 8.74 -7.69
CA VAL A 123 -11.58 9.70 -6.88
C VAL A 123 -12.66 9.01 -6.06
N GLU A 124 -13.40 8.06 -6.65
CA GLU A 124 -14.38 7.27 -5.91
C GLU A 124 -13.73 6.40 -4.83
N ALA A 125 -12.53 5.86 -5.10
CA ALA A 125 -11.76 5.15 -4.09
C ALA A 125 -11.37 6.08 -2.92
N ALA A 126 -10.92 7.30 -3.19
CA ALA A 126 -10.59 8.29 -2.15
C ALA A 126 -11.78 8.59 -1.23
N LYS A 127 -12.97 8.80 -1.82
CA LYS A 127 -14.22 9.01 -1.07
C LYS A 127 -14.55 7.81 -0.17
N ARG A 128 -14.37 6.59 -0.68
CA ARG A 128 -14.64 5.35 0.07
C ARG A 128 -13.68 5.11 1.23
N LEU A 129 -12.48 5.67 1.16
CA LEU A 129 -11.48 5.64 2.24
C LEU A 129 -11.68 6.75 3.27
N SER A 130 -12.72 7.59 3.12
CA SER A 130 -12.99 8.76 3.97
C SER A 130 -11.81 9.75 4.04
N LEU A 131 -11.08 9.89 2.93
CA LEU A 131 -9.97 10.85 2.85
C LEU A 131 -10.51 12.29 2.83
N PRO A 132 -9.89 13.23 3.55
CA PRO A 132 -10.34 14.62 3.55
C PRO A 132 -10.13 15.22 2.16
N MET A 133 -11.22 15.40 1.39
CA MET A 133 -11.19 16.07 0.08
C MET A 133 -11.21 17.61 0.22
N GLN A 134 -10.47 18.17 1.18
CA GLN A 134 -10.36 19.63 1.36
C GLN A 134 -9.05 20.21 0.79
N LEU A 135 -8.29 19.43 0.02
CA LEU A 135 -7.05 19.86 -0.63
C LEU A 135 -7.23 20.00 -2.14
N VAL A 136 -8.16 20.87 -2.58
CA VAL A 136 -8.11 21.58 -3.87
C VAL A 136 -8.80 22.93 -3.69
#